data_AF-A0A1I1PCB5-F1
#
_entry.id   AF-A0A1I1PCB5-F1
#
_cell.length_a   1.000
_cell.length_b   1.000
_cell.length_c   1.000
_cell.angle_alpha   90.00
_cell.angle_beta   90.00
_cell.angle_gamma   90.00
#
_symmetry.space_group_name_H-M   'P 1'
#
loop_
_entity.id
_entity.type
_entity.pdbx_description
1 polymer ?
#
loop_
_entity_poly.entity_id
_entity_poly.type
_entity_poly.pdbx_seq_one_letter_code
_entity_poly.pdbx_strand_id
1 'polypeptide(L)'
;MIEQQKRKFKDILEKTEEIKNFHEENIKELKYILDYMERDISIKESDNIETIILKKYIECGAIKRVCEFLNDNGYRLITKDHNRKYTTDDVSQVIFPYKPNEDEEEKAINADEELKDIVKRMHLYIFNSSYGRLKVKEFK
;
A
#
# COMPACT_ATOMS: atom_id res chain seq x y z
N MET A 1 32.83 10.84 35.15
CA MET A 1 32.71 9.42 34.73
C MET A 1 31.26 8.91 34.82
N ILE A 2 30.58 9.03 35.97
CA ILE A 2 29.16 8.65 36.12
C ILE A 2 28.22 9.49 35.24
N GLU A 3 28.41 10.81 35.16
CA GLU A 3 27.55 11.68 34.33
C GLU A 3 27.62 11.35 32.83
N GLN A 4 28.79 10.93 32.34
CA GLN A 4 28.93 10.46 30.96
C GLN A 4 28.18 9.15 30.71
N GLN A 5 28.17 8.24 31.70
CA GLN A 5 27.37 7.01 31.63
C GLN A 5 25.87 7.33 31.64
N LYS A 6 25.40 8.21 32.54
CA LYS A 6 24.00 8.65 32.58
C LYS A 6 23.55 9.23 31.23
N ARG A 7 24.37 10.07 30.60
CA ARG A 7 24.07 10.64 29.26
C ARG A 7 23.90 9.54 28.22
N LYS A 8 24.85 8.59 28.13
CA LYS A 8 24.75 7.46 27.19
C LYS A 8 23.44 6.67 27.38
N PHE A 9 23.06 6.38 28.62
CA PHE A 9 21.83 5.63 28.88
C PHE A 9 20.55 6.44 28.58
N LYS A 10 20.56 7.76 28.76
CA LYS A 10 19.45 8.62 28.31
C LYS A 10 19.29 8.61 26.79
N ASP A 11 20.39 8.76 26.06
CA ASP A 11 20.36 8.71 24.58
C ASP A 11 19.87 7.34 24.06
N ILE A 12 20.19 6.26 24.78
CA ILE A 12 19.69 4.92 24.45
C ILE A 12 18.19 4.80 24.75
N LEU A 13 17.74 5.32 25.91
CA LEU A 13 16.33 5.29 26.29
C LEU A 13 15.47 6.05 25.28
N GLU A 14 15.86 7.28 24.92
CA GLU A 14 15.16 8.11 23.93
C GLU A 14 14.98 7.36 22.60
N LYS A 15 16.07 6.79 22.05
CA LYS A 15 16.00 5.98 20.83
C LYS A 15 15.14 4.73 20.98
N THR A 16 15.09 4.14 22.17
CA THR A 16 14.25 2.95 22.43
C THR A 16 12.77 3.34 22.45
N GLU A 17 12.44 4.49 23.04
CA GLU A 17 11.08 5.04 23.04
C GLU A 17 10.62 5.43 21.64
N GLU A 18 11.48 6.05 20.83
CA GLU A 18 11.21 6.34 19.41
C GLU A 18 10.87 5.07 18.63
N ILE A 19 11.69 4.02 18.79
CA ILE A 19 11.46 2.72 18.14
C ILE A 19 10.15 2.08 18.62
N LYS A 20 9.86 2.15 19.93
CA LYS A 20 8.61 1.64 20.49
C LYS A 20 7.41 2.36 19.87
N ASN A 21 7.42 3.69 19.84
CA ASN A 21 6.32 4.49 19.30
C ASN A 21 6.09 4.16 17.82
N PHE A 22 7.16 4.05 17.03
CA PHE A 22 7.09 3.62 15.63
C PHE A 22 6.44 2.24 15.47
N HIS A 23 6.79 1.27 16.32
CA HIS A 23 6.15 -0.05 16.29
C HIS A 23 4.68 -0.01 16.71
N GLU A 24 4.32 0.80 17.70
CA GLU A 24 2.92 0.99 18.10
C GLU A 24 2.06 1.59 16.99
N GLU A 25 2.61 2.53 16.21
CA GLU A 25 1.95 3.08 15.02
C GLU A 25 1.76 2.02 13.95
N ASN A 26 2.81 1.25 13.61
CA ASN A 26 2.70 0.16 12.64
C ASN A 26 1.65 -0.89 13.05
N ILE A 27 1.57 -1.23 14.35
CA ILE A 27 0.56 -2.17 14.85
C ILE A 27 -0.85 -1.62 14.62
N LYS A 28 -1.09 -0.32 14.83
CA LYS A 28 -2.40 0.30 14.58
C LYS A 28 -2.77 0.24 13.10
N GLU A 29 -1.82 0.53 12.22
CA GLU A 29 -2.04 0.47 10.77
C GLU A 29 -2.32 -0.95 10.28
N LEU A 30 -1.55 -1.94 10.74
CA LEU A 30 -1.76 -3.34 10.37
C LEU A 30 -3.11 -3.86 10.86
N LYS A 31 -3.53 -3.51 12.09
CA LYS A 31 -4.88 -3.83 12.58
C LYS A 31 -5.95 -3.20 11.69
N TYR A 32 -5.78 -1.94 11.32
CA TYR A 32 -6.74 -1.25 10.45
C TYR A 32 -6.88 -1.92 9.08
N ILE A 33 -5.76 -2.35 8.47
CA ILE A 33 -5.77 -3.10 7.21
C ILE A 33 -6.49 -4.44 7.36
N LEU A 34 -6.18 -5.19 8.42
CA LEU A 34 -6.80 -6.49 8.71
C LEU A 34 -8.31 -6.35 8.95
N ASP A 35 -8.71 -5.40 9.78
CA ASP A 35 -10.12 -5.12 10.08
C ASP A 35 -10.90 -4.74 8.81
N TYR A 36 -10.27 -4.07 7.84
CA TYR A 36 -10.88 -3.78 6.54
C TYR A 36 -11.00 -5.04 5.68
N MET A 37 -9.97 -5.89 5.65
CA MET A 37 -9.96 -7.15 4.90
C MET A 37 -10.98 -8.17 5.43
N GLU A 38 -11.36 -8.10 6.70
CA GLU A 38 -12.41 -8.95 7.29
C GLU A 38 -13.83 -8.54 6.85
N ARG A 39 -14.00 -7.37 6.24
CA ARG A 39 -15.29 -6.91 5.69
C ARG A 39 -15.58 -7.57 4.34
N ASP A 40 -16.82 -7.45 3.87
CA ASP A 40 -17.17 -7.84 2.51
C ASP A 40 -16.56 -6.87 1.48
N ILE A 41 -15.43 -7.28 0.92
CA ILE A 41 -14.70 -6.58 -0.15
C ILE A 41 -14.97 -7.17 -1.53
N SER A 42 -16.02 -7.99 -1.68
CA SER A 42 -16.35 -8.60 -2.98
C SER A 42 -16.60 -7.54 -4.05
N ILE A 43 -16.24 -7.90 -5.30
CA ILE A 43 -16.53 -7.07 -6.47
C ILE A 43 -18.03 -7.12 -6.73
N LYS A 44 -18.64 -5.94 -6.84
CA LYS A 44 -20.07 -5.77 -7.15
C LYS A 44 -20.22 -5.35 -8.61
N GLU A 45 -21.37 -5.66 -9.21
CA GLU A 45 -21.66 -5.27 -10.60
C GLU A 45 -21.65 -3.75 -10.82
N SER A 46 -21.96 -2.98 -9.78
CA SER A 46 -21.93 -1.52 -9.79
C SER A 46 -20.54 -0.91 -9.64
N ASP A 47 -19.53 -1.72 -9.31
CA ASP A 47 -18.17 -1.20 -9.10
C ASP A 47 -17.59 -0.72 -10.42
N ASN A 48 -17.01 0.48 -10.40
CA ASN A 48 -16.23 0.96 -11.53
C ASN A 48 -14.88 0.23 -11.60
N ILE A 49 -14.20 0.40 -12.73
CA ILE A 49 -12.96 -0.33 -13.01
C ILE A 49 -11.84 -0.06 -11.99
N GLU A 50 -11.77 1.16 -11.45
CA GLU A 50 -10.76 1.53 -10.47
C GLU A 50 -11.03 0.85 -9.12
N THR A 51 -12.29 0.79 -8.71
CA THR A 51 -12.73 0.05 -7.53
C THR A 51 -12.45 -1.45 -7.67
N ILE A 52 -12.71 -2.03 -8.85
CA ILE A 52 -12.38 -3.43 -9.18
C ILE A 52 -10.88 -3.68 -9.04
N ILE A 53 -10.04 -2.78 -9.59
CA ILE A 53 -8.58 -2.89 -9.50
C ILE A 53 -8.11 -2.90 -8.05
N LEU A 54 -8.59 -1.95 -7.24
CA LEU A 54 -8.20 -1.81 -5.85
C LEU A 54 -8.64 -3.02 -5.01
N LYS A 55 -9.89 -3.46 -5.13
CA LYS A 55 -10.40 -4.67 -4.45
C LYS A 55 -9.63 -5.92 -4.86
N LYS A 56 -9.37 -6.09 -6.16
CA LYS A 56 -8.62 -7.26 -6.64
C LYS A 56 -7.17 -7.24 -6.18
N TYR A 57 -6.57 -6.05 -6.04
CA TYR A 57 -5.23 -5.91 -5.47
C TYR A 57 -5.19 -6.35 -4.01
N ILE A 58 -6.20 -6.01 -3.20
CA ILE A 58 -6.33 -6.51 -1.81
C ILE A 58 -6.36 -8.04 -1.80
N GLU A 59 -7.12 -8.67 -2.69
CA GLU A 59 -7.25 -10.12 -2.76
C GLU A 59 -5.94 -10.84 -3.15
N CYS A 60 -5.18 -10.31 -4.10
CA CYS A 60 -4.06 -11.05 -4.70
C CYS A 60 -2.66 -10.53 -4.34
N GLY A 61 -2.55 -9.32 -3.77
CA GLY A 61 -1.30 -8.69 -3.35
C GLY A 61 -0.29 -8.41 -4.46
N ALA A 62 -0.67 -8.54 -5.74
CA ALA A 62 0.26 -8.45 -6.86
C ALA A 62 -0.36 -7.78 -8.09
N ILE A 63 0.25 -6.68 -8.53
CA ILE A 63 -0.15 -5.90 -9.73
C ILE A 63 -0.32 -6.80 -10.96
N LYS A 64 0.61 -7.75 -11.17
CA LYS A 64 0.56 -8.67 -12.31
C LYS A 64 -0.70 -9.53 -12.31
N ARG A 65 -1.12 -10.04 -11.15
CA ARG A 65 -2.32 -10.87 -11.02
C ARG A 65 -3.61 -10.07 -11.24
N VAL A 66 -3.63 -8.81 -10.80
CA VAL A 66 -4.76 -7.91 -11.12
C VAL A 66 -4.84 -7.69 -12.62
N CYS A 67 -3.72 -7.41 -13.28
CA CYS A 67 -3.66 -7.21 -14.73
C CYS A 67 -4.12 -8.45 -15.52
N GLU A 68 -3.69 -9.65 -15.11
CA GLU A 68 -4.15 -10.93 -15.67
C GLU A 68 -5.67 -11.07 -15.49
N PHE A 69 -6.18 -10.87 -14.27
CA PHE A 69 -7.61 -10.92 -13.98
C PHE A 69 -8.44 -9.98 -14.87
N LEU A 70 -8.02 -8.72 -15.02
CA LEU A 70 -8.74 -7.76 -15.88
C LEU A 70 -8.81 -8.25 -17.33
N ASN A 71 -7.67 -8.70 -17.85
CA ASN A 71 -7.57 -9.09 -19.24
C ASN A 71 -8.36 -10.37 -19.56
N ASP A 72 -8.32 -11.34 -18.65
CA ASP A 72 -9.00 -12.64 -18.76
C ASP A 72 -10.52 -12.49 -18.63
N ASN A 73 -11.00 -11.54 -17.82
CA ASN A 73 -12.43 -11.21 -17.71
C ASN A 73 -12.92 -10.22 -18.78
N GLY A 74 -12.10 -9.93 -19.80
CA GLY A 74 -12.52 -9.13 -20.95
C GLY A 74 -12.52 -7.62 -20.74
N TYR A 75 -12.08 -7.10 -19.58
CA TYR A 75 -11.92 -5.67 -19.38
C TYR A 75 -10.86 -5.10 -20.32
N ARG A 76 -11.16 -3.95 -20.94
CA ARG A 76 -10.25 -3.27 -21.86
C ARG A 76 -10.20 -1.79 -21.55
N LEU A 77 -9.01 -1.21 -21.70
CA LEU A 77 -8.85 0.23 -21.62
C LEU A 77 -9.32 0.84 -22.95
N ILE A 78 -10.28 1.75 -22.86
CA ILE A 78 -10.79 2.49 -24.01
C ILE A 78 -9.80 3.62 -24.31
N THR A 79 -9.21 3.60 -25.50
CA THR A 79 -8.41 4.72 -26.03
C THR A 79 -9.12 5.35 -27.21
N LYS A 80 -8.63 6.51 -27.69
CA LYS A 80 -9.25 7.21 -28.82
C LYS A 80 -9.35 6.35 -30.09
N ASP A 81 -8.36 5.48 -30.31
CA ASP A 81 -8.20 4.76 -31.58
C ASP A 81 -8.59 3.27 -31.48
N HIS A 82 -8.49 2.67 -30.30
CA HIS A 82 -8.79 1.25 -30.10
C HIS A 82 -8.98 0.87 -28.63
N ASN A 83 -9.59 -0.29 -28.39
CA ASN A 83 -9.62 -0.91 -27.07
C ASN A 83 -8.39 -1.80 -26.92
N ARG A 84 -7.59 -1.57 -25.88
CA ARG A 84 -6.39 -2.37 -25.60
C ARG A 84 -6.48 -3.11 -24.27
N LYS A 85 -5.62 -4.12 -24.13
CA LYS A 85 -5.42 -4.82 -22.85
C LYS A 85 -4.87 -3.85 -21.79
N TYR A 86 -5.22 -4.11 -20.54
CA TYR A 86 -4.56 -3.47 -19.40
C TYR A 86 -3.12 -3.96 -19.32
N THR A 87 -2.23 -3.04 -18.98
CA THR A 87 -0.83 -3.30 -18.66
C THR A 87 -0.63 -3.22 -17.15
N THR A 88 0.51 -3.70 -16.66
CA THR A 88 0.88 -3.52 -15.25
C THR A 88 1.04 -2.04 -14.88
N ASP A 89 1.43 -1.19 -15.82
CA ASP A 89 1.57 0.25 -15.62
C ASP A 89 0.21 0.91 -15.35
N ASP A 90 -0.81 0.56 -16.16
CA ASP A 90 -2.18 1.06 -15.97
C ASP A 90 -2.73 0.72 -14.59
N VAL A 91 -2.42 -0.48 -14.10
CA VAL A 91 -2.84 -0.98 -12.79
C VAL A 91 -2.05 -0.30 -11.66
N SER A 92 -0.73 -0.14 -11.82
CA SER A 92 0.12 0.58 -10.87
C SER A 92 -0.35 2.02 -10.66
N GLN A 93 -0.72 2.71 -11.75
CA GLN A 93 -1.26 4.08 -11.72
C GLN A 93 -2.58 4.21 -10.96
N VAL A 94 -3.32 3.11 -10.76
CA VAL A 94 -4.53 3.10 -9.92
C VAL A 94 -4.21 2.82 -8.46
N ILE A 95 -3.29 1.89 -8.20
CA ILE A 95 -2.90 1.46 -6.84
C ILE A 95 -2.08 2.54 -6.13
N PHE A 96 -1.12 3.13 -6.85
CA PHE A 96 -0.21 4.13 -6.34
C PHE A 96 0.00 5.18 -7.44
N PRO A 97 -0.94 6.13 -7.59
CA PRO A 97 -0.84 7.17 -8.60
C PRO A 97 0.48 7.92 -8.47
N TYR A 98 1.15 8.14 -9.59
CA TYR A 98 2.36 8.94 -9.66
C TYR A 98 2.33 9.80 -10.91
N LYS A 99 2.99 10.95 -10.83
CA LYS A 99 3.21 11.81 -11.99
C LYS A 99 4.21 11.15 -12.94
N PRO A 100 3.82 10.83 -14.18
CA PRO A 100 4.76 10.31 -15.16
C PRO A 100 5.84 11.33 -15.52
N ASN A 101 5.47 12.63 -15.52
CA ASN A 101 6.30 13.78 -15.86
C ASN A 101 6.04 14.94 -14.87
N GLU A 102 7.00 15.86 -14.71
CA GLU A 102 6.89 17.00 -13.76
C GLU A 102 5.67 17.90 -14.03
N ASP A 103 5.29 18.02 -15.31
CA ASP A 103 4.19 18.86 -15.78
C ASP A 103 2.83 18.16 -15.82
N GLU A 104 2.76 16.87 -15.48
CA GLU A 104 1.51 16.11 -15.49
C GLU A 104 0.85 16.06 -14.10
N GLU A 105 -0.48 16.05 -14.08
CA GLU A 105 -1.27 15.84 -12.86
C GLU A 105 -1.30 14.36 -12.49
N GLU A 106 -1.40 14.07 -11.18
CA GLU A 106 -1.65 12.70 -10.73
C GLU A 106 -3.00 12.24 -11.24
N LYS A 107 -3.07 10.96 -11.65
CA LYS A 107 -4.31 10.36 -12.10
C LYS A 107 -5.34 10.40 -10.97
N ALA A 108 -6.46 11.09 -11.21
CA ALA A 108 -7.60 11.05 -10.31
C ALA A 108 -8.23 9.65 -10.32
N ILE A 109 -8.35 9.04 -9.14
CA ILE A 109 -8.94 7.72 -8.96
C ILE A 109 -10.34 7.85 -8.37
N ASN A 110 -11.34 7.44 -9.14
CA ASN A 110 -12.73 7.37 -8.77
C ASN A 110 -13.00 6.08 -7.97
N ALA A 111 -12.60 6.08 -6.71
CA ALA A 111 -12.94 5.02 -5.77
C ALA A 111 -13.15 5.63 -4.38
N ASP A 112 -13.78 4.83 -3.50
CA ASP A 112 -13.94 5.16 -2.09
C ASP A 112 -12.60 5.55 -1.43
N GLU A 113 -12.62 6.57 -0.59
CA GLU A 113 -11.40 7.09 0.06
C GLU A 113 -10.79 6.08 1.02
N GLU A 114 -11.61 5.32 1.75
CA GLU A 114 -11.14 4.28 2.67
C GLU A 114 -10.40 3.18 1.89
N LEU A 115 -11.00 2.73 0.77
CA LEU A 115 -10.39 1.73 -0.11
C LEU A 115 -9.03 2.20 -0.66
N LYS A 116 -8.94 3.46 -1.10
CA LYS A 116 -7.70 4.05 -1.60
C LYS A 116 -6.62 4.10 -0.52
N ASP A 117 -6.96 4.54 0.68
CA ASP A 117 -6.02 4.60 1.81
C ASP A 117 -5.51 3.21 2.20
N ILE A 118 -6.41 2.22 2.32
CA ILE A 118 -6.05 0.83 2.64
C ILE A 118 -5.09 0.24 1.60
N VAL A 119 -5.41 0.39 0.31
CA VAL A 119 -4.55 -0.14 -0.76
C VAL A 119 -3.19 0.53 -0.75
N LYS A 120 -3.12 1.86 -0.55
CA LYS A 120 -1.85 2.58 -0.47
C LYS A 120 -0.99 2.08 0.69
N ARG A 121 -1.57 1.92 1.88
CA ARG A 121 -0.86 1.38 3.05
C ARG A 121 -0.37 -0.04 2.78
N MET A 122 -1.26 -0.93 2.33
CA MET A 122 -0.91 -2.31 1.98
C MET A 122 0.23 -2.37 0.95
N HIS A 123 0.17 -1.54 -0.09
CA HIS A 123 1.22 -1.45 -1.09
C HIS A 123 2.56 -1.02 -0.49
N LEU A 124 2.57 0.00 0.37
CA LEU A 124 3.79 0.44 1.08
C LEU A 124 4.38 -0.67 1.95
N TYR A 125 3.55 -1.46 2.64
CA TYR A 125 4.03 -2.61 3.43
C TYR A 125 4.62 -3.72 2.56
N ILE A 126 4.02 -4.00 1.40
CA ILE A 126 4.50 -5.03 0.46
C ILE A 126 5.83 -4.61 -0.19
N PHE A 127 5.94 -3.36 -0.63
CA PHE A 127 7.11 -2.86 -1.36
C PHE A 127 8.29 -2.56 -0.44
N ASN A 128 8.03 -1.99 0.74
CA ASN A 128 9.08 -1.73 1.71
C ASN A 128 9.38 -3.00 2.50
N SER A 129 10.08 -3.95 1.88
CA SER A 129 10.67 -5.13 2.56
C SER A 129 11.60 -4.77 3.74
N SER A 130 11.96 -3.49 3.88
CA SER A 130 12.58 -2.88 5.06
C SER A 130 11.70 -2.92 6.31
N TYR A 131 10.37 -2.88 6.19
CA TYR A 131 9.44 -3.14 7.31
C TYR A 131 9.44 -4.64 7.69
N GLY A 132 9.84 -5.52 6.77
CA GLY A 132 10.15 -6.93 7.02
C GLY A 132 11.52 -7.16 7.68
N ARG A 133 12.39 -6.15 7.73
CA ARG A 133 13.50 -6.11 8.70
C ARG A 133 12.95 -5.53 10.01
N LEU A 134 12.20 -6.36 10.72
CA LEU A 134 12.20 -6.31 12.18
C LEU A 134 13.67 -6.43 12.62
N LYS A 135 14.40 -5.29 12.67
CA LYS A 135 15.60 -5.18 13.48
C LYS A 135 15.13 -5.16 14.93
N VAL A 136 14.65 -6.31 15.41
CA VAL A 136 14.76 -6.60 16.84
C VAL A 136 16.26 -6.56 17.08
N LYS A 137 16.74 -5.53 17.78
CA LYS A 137 18.08 -5.60 18.36
C LYS A 137 18.05 -6.79 19.31
N GLU A 138 18.55 -7.93 18.86
CA GLU A 138 19.17 -8.87 19.76
C GLU A 138 20.32 -8.11 20.42
N PHE A 139 20.12 -7.74 21.68
CA PHE A 139 21.22 -7.35 22.52
C PHE A 139 22.17 -8.55 22.57
N LYS A 140 23.29 -8.46 21.85
CA LYS A 140 24.50 -9.19 22.22
C LYS A 140 25.18 -8.47 23.39
#